data_AF-A0A0C9RJ88-F1
#
_entry.id   AF-A0A0C9RJ88-F1
#
_cell.length_a   1.000
_cell.length_b   1.000
_cell.length_c   1.000
_cell.angle_alpha   90.00
_cell.angle_beta   90.00
_cell.angle_gamma   90.00
#
_symmetry.space_group_name_H-M   'P 1'
#
loop_
_entity.id
_entity.type
_entity.pdbx_description
1 polymer ?
#
loop_
_entity_poly.entity_id
_entity_poly.type
_entity_poly.pdbx_seq_one_letter_code
_entity_poly.pdbx_strand_id
1 'polypeptide(L)'
;MKEIGGNMAGDSELCGFLDAKLPGGRYISQRVRKRPLAPWKAWRRHWCSVRKLGPGLGVEVHLDRGLSEGANDRNNSIKVPSDSLICRTESRTKQFAFGIFPGKERKPLLYLCGTSESETQRWMANLR
;
A
#
# COMPACT_ATOMS: atom_id res chain seq x y z
N MET A 1 -31.46 -20.32 -22.88
CA MET A 1 -31.00 -19.57 -21.70
C MET A 1 -29.56 -19.99 -21.46
N LYS A 2 -28.61 -19.06 -21.57
CA LYS A 2 -27.18 -19.34 -21.53
C LYS A 2 -26.70 -19.02 -20.12
N GLU A 3 -26.54 -20.04 -19.29
CA GLU A 3 -25.91 -19.91 -17.98
C GLU A 3 -24.41 -19.65 -18.21
N ILE A 4 -23.98 -18.42 -17.93
CA ILE A 4 -22.57 -18.09 -17.84
C ILE A 4 -22.11 -18.39 -16.42
N GLY A 5 -21.47 -19.56 -16.28
CA GLY A 5 -20.69 -19.90 -15.10
C GLY A 5 -19.63 -18.83 -14.85
N GLY A 6 -19.73 -18.19 -13.69
CA GLY A 6 -18.70 -17.34 -13.11
C GLY A 6 -18.32 -17.91 -11.76
N ASN A 7 -17.41 -18.89 -11.75
CA ASN A 7 -16.64 -19.25 -10.57
C ASN A 7 -15.85 -18.00 -10.13
N MET A 8 -16.11 -17.45 -8.94
CA MET A 8 -15.15 -16.62 -8.19
C MET A 8 -15.64 -16.33 -6.75
N ALA A 9 -16.05 -17.38 -6.03
CA ALA A 9 -16.10 -17.35 -4.57
C ALA A 9 -14.81 -18.01 -4.05
N GLY A 10 -13.69 -17.30 -4.14
CA GLY A 10 -12.38 -17.89 -3.83
C GLY A 10 -11.24 -16.91 -3.89
N ASP A 11 -11.33 -15.83 -3.12
CA ASP A 11 -10.21 -15.06 -2.56
C ASP A 11 -10.83 -13.84 -1.89
N SER A 12 -10.88 -13.80 -0.55
CA SER A 12 -11.40 -12.64 0.17
C SER A 12 -10.49 -11.43 -0.09
N GLU A 13 -10.82 -10.64 -1.12
CA GLU A 13 -10.16 -9.39 -1.45
C GLU A 13 -10.44 -8.39 -0.32
N LEU A 14 -9.41 -8.00 0.43
CA LEU A 14 -9.54 -6.93 1.42
C LEU A 14 -9.55 -5.61 0.67
N CYS A 15 -10.66 -4.87 0.74
CA CYS A 15 -10.77 -3.56 0.12
C CYS A 15 -11.42 -2.53 1.05
N GLY A 16 -11.16 -1.26 0.78
CA GLY A 16 -11.71 -0.15 1.55
C GLY A 16 -10.90 1.14 1.43
N PHE A 17 -11.42 2.23 1.98
CA PHE A 17 -10.71 3.51 1.98
C PHE A 17 -9.64 3.55 3.05
N LEU A 18 -8.42 3.94 2.67
CA LEU A 18 -7.34 4.28 3.60
C LEU A 18 -6.68 5.59 3.17
N ASP A 19 -6.05 6.26 4.13
CA ASP A 19 -5.06 7.28 3.79
C ASP A 19 -3.72 6.60 3.48
N ALA A 20 -3.14 6.93 2.33
CA ALA A 20 -1.87 6.39 1.87
C ALA A 20 -0.80 7.49 1.75
N LYS A 21 0.43 7.14 2.13
CA LYS A 21 1.62 7.97 1.95
C LYS A 21 2.63 7.21 1.09
N LEU A 22 2.83 7.70 -0.13
CA LEU A 22 3.72 7.08 -1.11
C LEU A 22 5.10 7.75 -1.12
N PRO A 23 6.19 7.01 -1.45
CA PRO A 23 7.48 7.63 -1.71
C PRO A 23 7.36 8.62 -2.88
N GLY A 24 7.87 9.84 -2.72
CA GLY A 24 7.93 10.79 -3.84
C GLY A 24 9.01 10.36 -4.83
N GLY A 25 8.62 10.23 -6.09
CA GLY A 25 9.55 9.84 -7.15
C GLY A 25 10.65 10.89 -7.32
N ARG A 26 11.89 10.48 -7.10
CA ARG A 26 13.01 10.59 -8.05
C ARG A 26 14.14 9.64 -7.59
N TYR A 27 14.10 8.42 -8.12
CA TYR A 27 15.33 7.75 -8.55
C TYR A 27 15.87 8.56 -9.74
N ILE A 28 16.53 9.68 -9.48
CA ILE A 28 17.40 10.32 -10.46
C ILE A 28 18.75 10.46 -9.77
N SER A 29 19.74 9.89 -10.44
CA SER A 29 21.17 10.05 -10.20
C SER A 29 21.52 11.49 -9.83
N GLN A 30 21.66 11.80 -8.55
CA GLN A 30 22.44 12.96 -8.14
C GLN A 30 23.47 12.52 -7.11
N ARG A 31 24.72 12.49 -7.60
CA ARG A 31 25.97 12.42 -6.84
C ARG A 31 26.09 13.64 -5.91
N VAL A 32 25.21 13.77 -4.92
CA VAL A 32 25.33 14.81 -3.89
C VAL A 32 25.07 14.16 -2.52
N ARG A 33 26.15 14.08 -1.73
CA ARG A 33 26.17 13.65 -0.32
C ARG A 33 25.42 14.65 0.58
N LYS A 34 24.11 14.80 0.40
CA LYS A 34 23.24 15.43 1.40
C LYS A 34 22.02 14.53 1.51
N ARG A 35 21.80 13.91 2.68
CA ARG A 35 20.60 13.10 2.97
C ARG A 35 19.36 13.95 2.69
N PRO A 36 18.63 13.80 1.58
CA PRO A 36 17.33 14.42 1.48
C PRO A 36 16.42 13.50 2.28
N LEU A 37 15.66 14.04 3.24
CA LEU A 37 14.44 13.35 3.69
C LEU A 37 13.70 13.00 2.40
N ALA A 38 13.63 11.71 2.04
CA ALA A 38 12.99 11.31 0.80
C ALA A 38 11.61 11.99 0.79
N PRO A 39 11.26 12.79 -0.23
CA PRO A 39 10.07 13.63 -0.16
C PRO A 39 8.84 12.73 -0.26
N TRP A 40 8.41 12.17 0.86
CA TRP A 40 7.17 11.41 0.92
C TRP A 40 6.04 12.31 0.46
N LYS A 41 5.17 11.80 -0.42
CA LYS A 41 3.94 12.51 -0.79
C LYS A 41 3.13 12.77 0.49
N ALA A 42 2.32 13.82 0.49
CA ALA A 42 1.35 14.02 1.56
C ALA A 42 0.40 12.81 1.68
N TRP A 43 -0.15 12.58 2.87
CA TRP A 43 -1.23 11.63 3.06
C TRP A 43 -2.39 11.98 2.14
N ARG A 44 -2.92 10.99 1.42
CA ARG A 44 -4.08 11.15 0.56
C ARG A 44 -5.03 9.98 0.75
N ARG A 45 -6.33 10.22 0.66
CA ARG A 45 -7.33 9.15 0.71
C ARG A 45 -7.34 8.39 -0.62
N HIS A 46 -7.30 7.08 -0.55
CA HIS A 46 -7.34 6.16 -1.67
C HIS A 46 -8.33 5.03 -1.39
N TRP A 47 -9.02 4.54 -2.42
CA TRP A 47 -9.60 3.21 -2.39
C TRP A 47 -8.46 2.20 -2.52
N CYS A 48 -8.31 1.37 -1.50
CA CYS A 48 -7.27 0.36 -1.43
C CYS A 48 -7.89 -1.02 -1.67
N SER A 49 -7.25 -1.88 -2.45
CA SER A 49 -7.59 -3.31 -2.51
C SER A 49 -6.33 -4.18 -2.43
N VAL A 50 -6.47 -5.35 -1.83
CA VAL A 50 -5.37 -6.30 -1.61
C VAL A 50 -5.66 -7.58 -2.36
N ARG A 51 -4.74 -7.93 -3.26
CA ARG A 51 -4.76 -9.18 -4.00
C ARG A 51 -3.62 -10.08 -3.56
N LYS A 52 -3.93 -11.32 -3.15
CA LYS A 52 -2.90 -12.32 -2.84
C LYS A 52 -2.24 -12.77 -4.14
N LEU A 53 -0.91 -12.85 -4.17
CA LEU A 53 -0.16 -13.22 -5.37
C LEU A 53 0.08 -14.73 -5.50
N GLY A 54 -0.18 -15.49 -4.43
CA GLY A 54 0.05 -16.93 -4.35
C GLY A 54 0.98 -17.30 -3.19
N PRO A 55 1.16 -18.60 -2.90
CA PRO A 55 1.99 -19.07 -1.79
C PRO A 55 3.42 -18.53 -1.88
N GLY A 56 3.90 -17.85 -0.85
CA GLY A 56 5.26 -17.31 -0.77
C GLY A 56 5.55 -16.07 -1.64
N LEU A 57 4.59 -15.61 -2.46
CA LEU A 57 4.76 -14.46 -3.35
C LEU A 57 4.35 -13.12 -2.72
N GLY A 58 3.68 -13.16 -1.57
CA GLY A 58 3.19 -11.98 -0.86
C GLY A 58 1.87 -11.47 -1.42
N VAL A 59 1.67 -10.16 -1.33
CA VAL A 59 0.42 -9.49 -1.72
C VAL A 59 0.69 -8.29 -2.63
N GLU A 60 -0.33 -7.88 -3.36
CA GLU A 60 -0.32 -6.68 -4.17
C GLU A 60 -1.39 -5.71 -3.64
N VAL A 61 -0.97 -4.49 -3.33
CA VAL A 61 -1.85 -3.43 -2.85
C VAL A 61 -2.11 -2.45 -3.99
N HIS A 62 -3.35 -2.39 -4.44
CA HIS A 62 -3.80 -1.43 -5.45
C HIS A 62 -4.39 -0.19 -4.76
N LEU A 63 -4.05 0.99 -5.27
CA LEU A 63 -4.40 2.30 -4.72
C LEU A 63 -5.08 3.15 -5.78
N ASP A 64 -6.41 3.15 -5.79
CA ASP A 64 -7.21 3.98 -6.69
C ASP A 64 -7.60 5.31 -6.02
N ARG A 65 -7.55 6.41 -6.77
CA ARG A 65 -7.96 7.74 -6.31
C ARG A 65 -9.37 8.13 -6.71
N GLY A 66 -10.05 7.33 -7.54
CA GLY A 66 -11.26 7.75 -8.22
C GLY A 66 -10.90 8.76 -9.31
N LEU A 67 -11.43 8.53 -10.51
CA LEU A 67 -11.17 9.27 -11.74
C LEU A 67 -11.11 10.81 -11.56
N SER A 68 -9.90 11.37 -11.41
CA SER A 68 -9.53 12.69 -11.93
C SER A 68 -8.01 12.92 -11.96
N GLU A 69 -7.56 13.30 -13.16
CA GLU A 69 -6.28 13.91 -13.54
C GLU A 69 -5.00 13.05 -13.59
N GLY A 70 -4.81 12.43 -14.75
CA GLY A 70 -3.63 12.73 -15.59
C GLY A 70 -2.27 12.20 -15.14
N ALA A 71 -2.20 11.35 -14.11
CA ALA A 71 -0.94 10.81 -13.60
C ALA A 71 -0.82 9.32 -13.90
N ASN A 72 -0.30 9.00 -15.10
CA ASN A 72 0.44 7.77 -15.45
C ASN A 72 0.08 6.54 -14.58
N ASP A 73 -0.94 5.81 -15.03
CA ASP A 73 -1.57 4.62 -14.41
C ASP A 73 -0.60 3.46 -14.03
N ARG A 74 0.68 3.59 -14.36
CA ARG A 74 1.69 2.54 -14.19
C ARG A 74 2.19 2.34 -12.76
N ASN A 75 1.75 3.15 -11.79
CA ASN A 75 2.32 3.18 -10.43
C ASN A 75 1.27 3.10 -9.29
N ASN A 76 0.03 2.70 -9.59
CA ASN A 76 -1.04 2.61 -8.58
C ASN A 76 -1.03 1.27 -7.81
N SER A 77 -0.17 0.33 -8.20
CA SER A 77 0.00 -0.94 -7.52
C SER A 77 1.37 -1.04 -6.85
N ILE A 78 1.40 -1.58 -5.63
CA ILE A 78 2.61 -1.85 -4.87
C ILE A 78 2.63 -3.34 -4.52
N LYS A 79 3.68 -4.03 -4.98
CA LYS A 79 3.96 -5.40 -4.56
C LYS A 79 4.61 -5.37 -3.18
N VAL A 80 4.03 -6.14 -2.27
CA VAL A 80 4.51 -6.36 -0.91
C VAL A 80 5.05 -7.79 -0.86
N PRO A 81 6.38 -7.96 -0.85
CA PRO A 81 7.00 -9.27 -0.69
C PRO A 81 6.52 -10.01 0.56
N SER A 82 6.55 -11.34 0.53
CA SER A 82 6.17 -12.19 1.67
C SER A 82 7.06 -12.02 2.91
N ASP A 83 8.29 -11.53 2.75
CA ASP A 83 9.20 -11.19 3.84
C ASP A 83 9.03 -9.77 4.38
N SER A 84 7.96 -9.07 3.97
CA SER A 84 7.72 -7.69 4.39
C SER A 84 7.36 -7.59 5.87
N LEU A 85 7.91 -6.58 6.53
CA LEU A 85 7.58 -6.22 7.90
C LEU A 85 6.44 -5.20 7.90
N ILE A 86 5.39 -5.49 8.66
CA ILE A 86 4.23 -4.61 8.83
C ILE A 86 4.10 -4.23 10.30
N CYS A 87 4.39 -2.96 10.59
CA CYS A 87 4.44 -2.43 11.95
C CYS A 87 3.77 -1.07 12.07
N ARG A 88 3.37 -0.74 13.29
CA ARG A 88 2.83 0.57 13.63
C ARG A 88 3.90 1.64 13.48
N THR A 89 3.46 2.83 13.10
CA THR A 89 4.36 3.96 12.88
C THR A 89 3.78 5.20 13.52
N GLU A 90 4.61 5.94 14.23
CA GLU A 90 4.20 7.23 14.76
C GLU A 90 4.09 8.25 13.63
N SER A 91 2.92 8.88 13.53
CA SER A 91 2.68 9.99 12.62
C SER A 91 2.01 11.12 13.38
N ARG A 92 2.58 12.33 13.26
CA ARG A 92 2.05 13.54 13.92
C ARG A 92 0.65 13.91 13.46
N THR A 93 0.23 13.43 12.29
CA THR A 93 -1.05 13.80 11.66
C THR A 93 -2.00 12.62 11.45
N LYS A 94 -1.58 11.39 11.77
CA LYS A 94 -2.35 10.15 11.50
C LYS A 94 -2.12 9.15 12.63
N GLN A 95 -3.03 9.11 13.59
CA GLN A 95 -2.91 8.32 14.82
C GLN A 95 -2.83 6.80 14.56
N PHE A 96 -3.54 6.31 13.56
CA PHE A 96 -3.61 4.87 13.25
C PHE A 96 -2.73 4.48 12.05
N ALA A 97 -1.58 5.14 11.92
CA ALA A 97 -0.65 4.89 10.82
C ALA A 97 0.17 3.61 11.05
N PHE A 98 0.40 2.89 9.95
CA PHE A 98 1.31 1.76 9.88
C PHE A 98 2.13 1.82 8.60
N GLY A 99 3.28 1.15 8.62
CA GLY A 99 4.20 1.08 7.49
C GLY A 99 4.43 -0.35 7.04
N ILE A 100 4.69 -0.49 5.75
CA ILE A 100 5.08 -1.74 5.10
C ILE A 100 6.53 -1.58 4.65
N PHE A 101 7.42 -2.46 5.11
CA PHE A 101 8.86 -2.40 4.88
C PHE A 101 9.35 -3.71 4.24
N PRO A 102 10.27 -3.67 3.28
CA PRO A 102 10.90 -4.90 2.77
C PRO A 102 11.71 -5.58 3.88
N GLY A 103 11.78 -6.91 3.90
CA GLY A 103 12.54 -7.63 4.92
C GLY A 103 14.04 -7.29 4.94
N LYS A 104 14.61 -6.93 3.79
CA LYS A 104 16.05 -6.65 3.62
C LYS A 104 16.40 -5.17 3.56
N GLU A 105 15.42 -4.27 3.45
CA GLU A 105 15.66 -2.83 3.30
C GLU A 105 15.02 -2.01 4.41
N ARG A 106 15.69 -0.93 4.82
CA ARG A 106 15.17 -0.03 5.87
C ARG A 106 14.19 1.04 5.36
N LYS A 107 13.91 1.08 4.05
CA LYS A 107 13.02 2.08 3.46
C LYS A 107 11.61 1.50 3.32
N PRO A 108 10.57 2.17 3.83
CA PRO A 108 9.21 1.70 3.66
C PRO A 108 8.80 1.71 2.18
N LEU A 109 7.99 0.74 1.79
CA LEU A 109 7.31 0.67 0.49
C LEU A 109 6.15 1.66 0.45
N LEU A 110 5.38 1.69 1.54
CA LEU A 110 4.13 2.42 1.67
C LEU A 110 3.83 2.65 3.15
N TYR A 111 3.23 3.81 3.47
CA TYR A 111 2.49 3.95 4.72
C TYR A 111 0.99 4.03 4.44
N LEU A 112 0.22 3.44 5.34
CA LEU A 112 -1.23 3.39 5.31
C LEU A 112 -1.77 3.85 6.68
N CYS A 113 -2.99 4.36 6.71
CA CYS A 113 -3.67 4.73 7.93
C CYS A 113 -5.16 4.41 7.81
N GLY A 114 -5.67 3.64 8.78
CA GLY A 114 -7.10 3.45 8.97
C GLY A 114 -7.74 4.63 9.71
N THR A 115 -9.06 4.60 9.79
CA THR A 115 -9.92 5.52 10.54
C THR A 115 -10.04 5.14 12.02
N SER A 116 -9.68 3.90 12.37
CA SER A 116 -9.69 3.38 13.75
C SER A 116 -8.57 2.38 14.00
N GLU A 117 -8.34 2.10 15.28
CA GLU A 117 -7.48 1.01 15.75
C GLU A 117 -7.89 -0.34 15.13
N SER A 118 -9.16 -0.71 15.26
CA SER A 118 -9.68 -1.99 14.80
C SER A 118 -9.57 -2.17 13.29
N GLU A 119 -9.85 -1.11 12.52
CA GLU A 119 -9.64 -1.14 11.06
C GLU A 119 -8.17 -1.34 10.73
N THR A 120 -7.27 -0.60 11.38
CA THR A 120 -5.83 -0.71 11.15
C THR A 120 -5.32 -2.11 11.46
N GLN A 121 -5.73 -2.70 12.58
CA GLN A 121 -5.35 -4.08 12.94
C GLN A 121 -5.88 -5.10 11.93
N ARG A 122 -7.12 -4.93 11.46
CA ARG A 122 -7.68 -5.79 10.40
C ARG A 122 -6.83 -5.72 9.13
N TRP A 123 -6.45 -4.53 8.70
CA TRP A 123 -5.58 -4.36 7.52
C TRP A 123 -4.19 -4.98 7.73
N MET A 124 -3.55 -4.70 8.87
CA MET A 124 -2.24 -5.27 9.19
C MET A 124 -2.26 -6.80 9.25
N ALA A 125 -3.33 -7.41 9.77
CA ALA A 125 -3.45 -8.86 9.87
C ALA A 125 -3.62 -9.56 8.51
N ASN A 126 -4.31 -8.91 7.55
CA ASN A 126 -4.56 -9.48 6.23
C ASN A 126 -3.42 -9.26 5.23
N LEU A 127 -2.55 -8.28 5.50
CA LEU A 127 -1.36 -7.99 4.69
C LEU A 127 -0.14 -8.82 5.08
N ARG A 128 -0.17 -9.47 6.25
CA ARG A 128 0.84 -10.43 6.73
C ARG A 128 0.60 -11.81 6.11
#